data_AF-A0A7L8V513-F1
#
_entry.id   AF-A0A7L8V513-F1
#
_cell.length_a   1.000
_cell.length_b   1.000
_cell.length_c   1.000
_cell.angle_alpha   90.00
_cell.angle_beta   90.00
_cell.angle_gamma   90.00
#
_symmetry.space_group_name_H-M   'P 1'
#
loop_
_entity.id
_entity.type
_entity.pdbx_description
1 polymer ?
#
loop_
_entity_poly.entity_id
_entity_poly.type
_entity_poly.pdbx_seq_one_letter_code
_entity_poly.pdbx_strand_id
1 'polypeptide(L)' 'MEIEHIQTLGSTILCDCSETSIKDAIEILQHTDLPYPKAKKLVTKCSRTCCDKSLRLLFNMVEFGKFDLVEVVSLIKK' A
#
# COMPACT_ATOMS: atom_id res chain seq x y z
N MET A 1 1.06 21.36 0.25
CA MET A 1 0.11 20.60 1.09
C MET A 1 0.10 19.09 0.78
N GLU A 2 0.78 18.59 -0.26
CA GLU A 2 0.87 17.13 -0.54
C GLU A 2 1.88 16.37 0.34
N ILE A 3 2.92 17.06 0.86
CA ILE A 3 4.01 16.40 1.61
C ILE A 3 3.61 16.01 3.05
N GLU A 4 2.69 16.74 3.69
CA GLU A 4 2.25 16.45 5.07
C GLU A 4 1.41 15.16 5.18
N HIS A 5 0.62 14.83 4.16
CA HIS A 5 -0.29 13.68 4.22
C HIS A 5 0.43 12.33 4.20
N ILE A 6 1.58 12.25 3.54
CA ILE A 6 2.41 11.03 3.49
C ILE A 6 3.01 10.73 4.86
N GLN A 7 3.40 11.75 5.63
CA GLN A 7 3.98 11.57 6.96
C GLN A 7 2.95 11.12 8.00
N THR A 8 1.69 11.55 7.90
CA THR A 8 0.65 11.18 8.88
C THR A 8 -0.05 9.85 8.53
N LEU A 9 -0.38 9.61 7.26
CA LEU A 9 -1.14 8.43 6.86
C LEU A 9 -0.25 7.23 6.52
N GLY A 10 1.01 7.47 6.15
CA GLY A 10 1.96 6.42 5.75
C GLY A 10 2.26 5.39 6.84
N SER A 11 2.14 5.77 8.12
CA SER A 11 2.34 4.86 9.25
C SER A 11 1.16 3.91 9.51
N THR A 12 0.04 4.05 8.79
CA THR A 12 -1.10 3.15 8.93
C THR A 12 -0.70 1.74 8.47
N ILE A 13 -1.07 0.72 9.27
CA ILE A 13 -0.84 -0.68 8.90
C ILE A 13 -1.74 -1.03 7.71
N LEU A 14 -1.13 -1.40 6.59
CA LEU A 14 -1.79 -1.84 5.38
C LEU A 14 -2.21 -3.32 5.47
N CYS A 15 -1.39 -4.13 6.14
CA CYS A 15 -1.59 -5.57 6.25
C CYS A 15 -1.21 -6.07 7.65
N ASP A 16 -2.21 -6.45 8.45
CA ASP A 16 -2.00 -6.96 9.81
C ASP A 16 -1.26 -8.31 9.85
N CYS A 17 -1.27 -9.07 8.74
CA CYS A 17 -0.58 -10.36 8.69
C CYS A 17 0.95 -10.22 8.66
N SER A 18 1.46 -9.06 8.26
CA SER A 18 2.88 -8.80 8.05
C SER A 18 3.36 -7.50 8.67
N GLU A 19 2.48 -6.84 9.44
CA GLU A 19 2.72 -5.56 10.12
C GLU A 19 3.28 -4.48 9.17
N THR A 20 2.91 -4.57 7.89
CA THR A 20 3.46 -3.70 6.84
C THR A 20 2.69 -2.40 6.80
N SER A 21 3.39 -1.27 6.88
CA SER A 21 2.77 0.05 6.77
C SER A 21 2.54 0.46 5.31
N ILE A 22 1.69 1.46 5.08
CA ILE A 22 1.49 2.06 3.76
C ILE A 22 2.83 2.59 3.21
N LYS A 23 3.64 3.24 4.05
CA LYS A 23 4.94 3.78 3.64
C LYS A 23 5.89 2.69 3.16
N ASP A 24 6.02 1.60 3.92
CA ASP A 24 6.90 0.48 3.54
C ASP A 24 6.42 -0.16 2.23
N ALA A 25 5.10 -0.30 2.07
CA ALA A 25 4.52 -0.82 0.84
C ALA A 25 4.83 0.09 -0.36
N ILE A 26 4.71 1.41 -0.23
CA ILE A 26 5.08 2.37 -1.29
C ILE A 26 6.56 2.22 -1.65
N GLU A 27 7.45 2.19 -0.65
CA GLU A 27 8.89 2.07 -0.88
C GLU A 27 9.22 0.78 -1.65
N ILE A 28 8.66 -0.35 -1.24
CA ILE A 28 8.84 -1.64 -1.94
C ILE A 28 8.29 -1.56 -3.37
N LEU A 29 7.11 -0.95 -3.55
CA LEU A 29 6.44 -0.85 -4.85
C LEU A 29 7.15 0.09 -5.81
N GLN A 30 7.79 1.15 -5.32
CA GLN A 30 8.60 2.07 -6.13
C GLN A 30 9.90 1.43 -6.65
N HIS A 31 10.36 0.37 -5.98
CA HIS A 31 11.58 -0.36 -6.34
C HIS A 31 11.30 -1.70 -7.04
N THR A 32 10.07 -1.94 -7.51
CA THR A 32 9.70 -3.20 -8.16
C THR A 32 8.84 -3.00 -9.41
N ASP A 33 9.22 -3.66 -10.50
CA ASP A 33 8.42 -3.76 -11.74
C ASP A 33 7.59 -5.05 -11.79
N LEU A 34 7.41 -5.70 -10.64
CA LEU A 34 6.69 -6.97 -10.58
C LEU A 34 5.18 -6.75 -10.79
N PRO A 35 4.49 -7.65 -11.53
CA PRO A 35 3.05 -7.58 -11.65
C PRO A 35 2.38 -7.80 -10.28
N TYR A 36 1.18 -7.23 -10.10
CA TYR A 36 0.46 -7.20 -8.83
C TYR A 36 0.50 -8.51 -8.00
N PRO A 37 0.28 -9.72 -8.56
CA PRO A 37 0.32 -10.95 -7.76
C PRO A 37 1.67 -11.21 -7.09
N LYS A 38 2.76 -10.85 -7.77
CA LYS A 38 4.13 -10.98 -7.25
C LYS A 38 4.48 -9.82 -6.31
N ALA A 39 4.11 -8.60 -6.69
CA ALA A 39 4.31 -7.41 -5.84
C ALA A 39 3.58 -7.55 -4.50
N LYS A 40 2.34 -8.07 -4.50
CA LYS A 40 1.58 -8.37 -3.29
C LYS A 40 2.33 -9.31 -2.35
N LYS A 41 2.87 -10.41 -2.90
CA LYS A 41 3.62 -11.38 -2.11
C LYS A 41 4.95 -10.81 -1.59
N LEU A 42 5.58 -9.91 -2.34
CA LEU A 42 6.79 -9.19 -1.93
C LEU A 42 6.50 -8.25 -0.75
N VAL A 43 5.45 -7.43 -0.85
CA VAL A 43 5.08 -6.44 0.17
C VAL A 43 4.56 -7.12 1.45
N THR A 44 3.60 -8.03 1.30
CA THR A 44 2.82 -8.54 2.46
C THR A 44 3.30 -9.89 2.97
N LYS A 45 4.16 -10.59 2.22
CA LYS A 45 4.54 -12.00 2.52
C LYS A 45 3.34 -12.91 2.81
N CYS A 46 2.14 -12.53 2.35
CA CYS A 46 0.86 -13.11 2.73
C CYS A 46 0.11 -13.60 1.48
N SER A 47 -0.61 -14.70 1.63
CA SER A 47 -1.48 -15.28 0.58
C SER A 47 -2.96 -14.97 0.78
N ARG A 48 -3.34 -14.29 1.88
CA ARG A 48 -4.72 -13.93 2.20
C ARG A 48 -5.19 -12.71 1.40
N THR A 49 -6.48 -12.42 1.48
CA THR A 49 -7.14 -11.30 0.78
C THR A 49 -7.41 -10.09 1.69
N CYS A 50 -7.00 -10.13 2.96
CA CYS A 50 -7.28 -9.09 3.97
C CYS A 50 -6.87 -7.67 3.54
N CYS A 51 -5.74 -7.54 2.85
CA CYS A 51 -5.20 -6.26 2.38
C CYS A 51 -5.32 -6.07 0.86
N ASP A 52 -6.00 -6.98 0.14
CA ASP A 52 -5.94 -7.02 -1.33
C ASP A 52 -6.51 -5.75 -1.98
N LYS A 53 -7.63 -5.23 -1.47
CA LYS A 53 -8.27 -4.03 -2.03
C LYS A 53 -7.39 -2.79 -1.83
N SER A 54 -6.95 -2.55 -0.60
CA SER A 54 -6.11 -1.41 -0.23
C SER A 54 -4.75 -1.45 -0.93
N LEU A 55 -4.14 -2.64 -1.03
CA LEU A 55 -2.85 -2.82 -1.70
C LEU A 55 -2.96 -2.69 -3.22
N ARG A 56 -4.05 -3.16 -3.84
CA ARG A 56 -4.28 -2.98 -5.28
C ARG A 56 -4.46 -1.51 -5.64
N LEU A 57 -5.20 -0.76 -4.81
CA LEU A 57 -5.32 0.68 -4.97
C LEU A 57 -3.95 1.34 -4.88
N LEU A 58 -3.17 1.03 -3.83
CA LEU A 58 -1.83 1.56 -3.64
C LEU A 58 -0.87 1.20 -4.80
N PHE A 59 -0.94 -0.02 -5.31
CA PHE A 59 -0.18 -0.47 -6.48
C PHE A 59 -0.46 0.38 -7.71
N ASN A 60 -1.74 0.57 -8.05
CA ASN A 60 -2.13 1.44 -9.17
C ASN A 60 -1.66 2.89 -8.95
N MET A 61 -1.75 3.40 -7.71
CA MET A 61 -1.29 4.75 -7.39
C MET A 61 0.21 4.94 -7.64
N VAL A 62 1.02 3.94 -7.28
CA VAL A 62 2.47 3.93 -7.55
C VAL A 62 2.75 3.86 -9.05
N GLU A 63 2.02 3.01 -9.80
CA GLU A 63 2.19 2.90 -11.26
C GLU A 63 1.81 4.19 -12.01
N PHE A 64 0.74 4.88 -11.59
CA PHE A 64 0.22 6.07 -12.28
C PHE A 64 0.71 7.40 -11.67
N GLY A 65 1.45 7.36 -10.56
CA GLY A 65 2.00 8.54 -9.87
C GLY A 65 0.95 9.46 -9.21
N LYS A 66 -0.25 8.95 -8.92
CA LYS A 66 -1.34 9.70 -8.27
C LYS A 66 -1.63 9.10 -6.90
N PHE A 67 -1.24 9.79 -5.83
CA PHE A 67 -1.39 9.26 -4.47
C PHE A 67 -2.62 9.86 -3.77
N ASP A 68 -3.62 9.02 -3.51
CA ASP A 68 -4.73 9.32 -2.58
C ASP A 68 -4.68 8.37 -1.38
N LEU A 69 -3.85 8.72 -0.40
CA LEU A 69 -3.69 7.91 0.80
C LEU A 69 -4.93 7.93 1.71
N VAL A 70 -5.82 8.92 1.55
CA VAL A 70 -7.06 9.00 2.32
C VAL A 70 -7.98 7.85 1.91
N GLU A 71 -8.11 7.61 0.60
CA GLU A 71 -8.87 6.48 0.09
C GLU A 71 -8.29 5.13 0.55
N VAL A 72 -6.96 4.98 0.50
CA VAL A 72 -6.28 3.75 0.99
C VAL A 72 -6.58 3.51 2.46
N VAL A 73 -6.47 4.52 3.32
CA VAL A 73 -6.77 4.41 4.76
C VAL A 73 -8.25 4.13 5.00
N SER A 74 -9.15 4.73 4.20
CA SER A 74 -10.58 4.44 4.28
C SER A 74 -10.91 2.98 3.95
N LEU A 75 -10.15 2.34 3.05
CA LEU A 75 -10.32 0.92 2.73
C LEU A 75 -9.80 -0.01 3.84
N ILE A 76 -8.79 0.43 4.60
CA ILE A 76 -8.22 -0.34 5.72
C ILE A 76 -9.15 -0.34 6.93
N LYS A 77 -9.76 0.80 7.26
CA LYS A 77 -10.57 0.97 8.48
C LYS A 77 -11.99 0.41 8.40
N LYS A 78 -12.37 -0.21 7.27
CA LYS A 78 -13.74 -0.66 6.98
C LYS A 78 -13.88 -2.17 7.14
#